data_AF-A0A7S2LFL0-F1
#
_entry.id   AF-A0A7S2LFL0-F1
#
_cell.length_a   1.000
_cell.length_b   1.000
_cell.length_c   1.000
_cell.angle_alpha   90.00
_cell.angle_beta   90.00
_cell.angle_gamma   90.00
#
_symmetry.space_group_name_H-M   'P 1'
#
loop_
_entity.id
_entity.type
_entity.pdbx_description
1 polymer ?
#
loop_
_entity_poly.entity_id
_entity_poly.type
_entity_poly.pdbx_seq_one_letter_code
_entity_poly.pdbx_strand_id
1 'polypeptide(L)'
;DICTLRRGDHCMVAAKVVRAICPLLDYVTGWLSRYDVCCVYHHFVILHDVSYLDENGIPRTAAGEIVELLEHTNTVRESIAIVHAMSGGQLLRTPMCLGKFLFDKAQCQRVALADYGDMPCIFRIVRKLSDEDRGEIMARAQTLLDMKPAYNVFGHNCEHTVNAVCRGEAISPQVPVVLRDLARLSIRGFVLLGSALLSKAAGCAQSCGGSRAPGLGGRPFGVAALMCTAVGCATLALPALARYRGARESIEEHRRLAVVDPDAAATLLRTELARAFVVGGGGAAAFVLAALTVHRRA
;
A
#
# COMPACT_ATOMS: atom_id res chain seq x y z
N ASP A 1 -23.88 0.08 -2.18
CA ASP A 1 -24.99 -0.33 -1.29
C ASP A 1 -24.59 -1.61 -0.57
N ILE A 2 -24.54 -1.56 0.77
CA ILE A 2 -24.10 -2.68 1.62
C ILE A 2 -25.14 -3.81 1.67
N CYS A 3 -26.42 -3.50 1.45
CA CYS A 3 -27.51 -4.49 1.40
C CYS A 3 -27.43 -5.37 0.15
N THR A 4 -26.52 -5.09 -0.78
CA THR A 4 -26.28 -5.93 -1.97
C THR A 4 -25.20 -6.99 -1.77
N LEU A 5 -24.56 -7.02 -0.59
CA LEU A 5 -23.50 -7.97 -0.27
C LEU A 5 -24.11 -9.34 0.07
N ARG A 6 -23.51 -10.38 -0.52
CA ARG A 6 -23.94 -11.77 -0.35
C ARG A 6 -22.81 -12.63 0.18
N ARG A 7 -23.15 -13.74 0.84
CA ARG A 7 -22.19 -14.73 1.35
C ARG A 7 -21.26 -15.22 0.22
N GLY A 8 -19.97 -15.28 0.49
CA GLY A 8 -18.93 -15.61 -0.49
C GLY A 8 -18.48 -14.43 -1.36
N ASP A 9 -19.04 -13.23 -1.20
CA ASP A 9 -18.50 -12.03 -1.86
C ASP A 9 -17.08 -11.75 -1.33
N HIS A 10 -16.14 -11.60 -2.28
CA HIS A 10 -14.77 -11.14 -2.00
C HIS A 10 -14.78 -9.62 -1.92
N CYS A 11 -14.52 -9.10 -0.73
CA CYS A 11 -14.47 -7.68 -0.47
C CYS A 11 -13.05 -7.24 -0.13
N MET A 12 -12.81 -5.95 -0.35
CA MET A 12 -11.60 -5.29 0.09
C MET A 12 -11.90 -3.90 0.63
N VAL A 13 -11.12 -3.48 1.61
CA VAL A 13 -11.06 -2.09 2.05
C VAL A 13 -9.62 -1.62 1.88
N ALA A 14 -9.41 -0.31 1.72
CA ALA A 14 -8.05 0.21 1.74
C ALA A 14 -7.42 -0.13 3.11
N ALA A 15 -6.44 -1.04 3.12
CA ALA A 15 -5.67 -1.36 4.32
C ALA A 15 -4.83 -0.15 4.65
N LYS A 16 -5.31 0.62 5.62
CA LYS A 16 -4.44 1.46 6.42
C LYS A 16 -3.72 0.52 7.38
N VAL A 17 -2.65 -0.13 6.90
CA VAL A 17 -1.83 -1.11 7.67
C VAL A 17 -1.42 -0.58 9.05
N VAL A 18 -1.39 0.75 9.19
CA VAL A 18 -0.95 1.50 10.36
C VAL A 18 -2.10 2.16 11.14
N ARG A 19 -3.36 1.96 10.71
CA ARG A 19 -4.55 2.54 11.35
C ARG A 19 -4.48 2.34 12.85
N ALA A 20 -4.67 3.42 13.60
CA ALA A 20 -4.73 3.45 15.05
C ALA A 20 -3.45 3.00 15.80
N ILE A 21 -2.29 2.89 15.14
CA ILE A 21 -1.01 3.01 15.86
C ILE A 21 -0.84 4.47 16.32
N CYS A 22 -1.02 5.44 15.42
CA CYS A 22 -1.22 6.84 15.80
C CYS A 22 -1.90 7.65 14.67
N PRO A 23 -2.65 8.72 15.00
CA PRO A 23 -3.35 9.55 14.01
C PRO A 23 -2.44 10.18 12.94
N LEU A 24 -1.18 10.49 13.30
CA LEU A 24 -0.21 11.04 12.34
C LEU A 24 0.18 10.00 11.28
N LEU A 25 0.41 8.75 11.67
CA LEU A 25 0.72 7.68 10.72
C LEU A 25 -0.51 7.38 9.84
N ASP A 26 -1.72 7.50 10.36
CA ASP A 26 -2.95 7.35 9.59
C ASP A 26 -3.12 8.47 8.57
N TYR A 27 -2.78 9.70 8.94
CA TYR A 27 -2.76 10.84 8.04
C TYR A 27 -1.70 10.67 6.97
N VAL A 28 -0.47 10.28 7.34
CA VAL A 28 0.63 10.07 6.39
C VAL A 28 0.36 8.90 5.46
N THR A 29 -0.12 7.76 5.95
CA THR A 29 -0.47 6.61 5.13
C THR A 29 -1.69 6.89 4.26
N GLY A 30 -2.69 7.63 4.76
CA GLY A 30 -3.81 8.14 3.98
C GLY A 30 -3.39 9.12 2.90
N TRP A 31 -2.39 9.97 3.18
CA TRP A 31 -1.79 10.87 2.19
C TRP A 31 -1.00 10.06 1.15
N LEU A 32 -0.15 9.12 1.55
CA LEU A 32 0.62 8.26 0.65
C LEU A 32 -0.27 7.37 -0.22
N SER A 33 -1.37 6.84 0.32
CA SER A 33 -2.34 6.02 -0.41
C SER A 33 -3.16 6.86 -1.40
N ARG A 34 -3.46 8.13 -1.08
CA ARG A 34 -4.01 9.09 -2.07
C ARG A 34 -3.10 9.30 -3.27
N TYR A 35 -1.80 8.97 -3.16
CA TYR A 35 -0.87 9.00 -4.28
C TYR A 35 -0.46 7.61 -4.80
N ASP A 36 -1.15 6.54 -4.38
CA ASP A 36 -0.81 5.14 -4.72
C ASP A 36 0.65 4.77 -4.39
N VAL A 37 1.29 5.49 -3.47
CA VAL A 37 2.67 5.23 -3.06
C VAL A 37 2.74 3.95 -2.23
N CYS A 38 1.70 3.67 -1.44
CA CYS A 38 1.52 2.45 -0.65
C CYS A 38 0.01 2.20 -0.43
N CYS A 39 -0.69 1.70 -1.44
CA CYS A 39 -2.05 1.19 -1.27
C CYS A 39 -1.98 -0.32 -1.05
N VAL A 40 -2.04 -0.73 0.20
CA VAL A 40 -2.34 -2.12 0.55
C VAL A 40 -3.85 -2.21 0.70
N TYR A 41 -4.45 -3.30 0.23
CA TYR A 41 -5.87 -3.57 0.47
C TYR A 41 -6.00 -4.71 1.48
N HIS A 42 -6.94 -4.56 2.41
CA HIS A 42 -7.29 -5.62 3.34
C HIS A 42 -8.43 -6.40 2.70
N HIS A 43 -8.24 -7.69 2.52
CA HIS A 43 -9.22 -8.55 1.89
C HIS A 43 -9.96 -9.37 2.93
N PHE A 44 -11.26 -9.54 2.71
CA PHE A 44 -12.11 -10.42 3.51
C PHE A 44 -13.21 -11.05 2.66
N VAL A 45 -13.87 -12.07 3.21
CA VAL A 45 -15.02 -12.75 2.59
C VAL A 45 -16.24 -12.55 3.47
N ILE A 46 -17.35 -12.14 2.86
CA ILE A 46 -18.64 -12.04 3.56
C ILE A 46 -19.15 -13.46 3.87
N LEU A 47 -19.50 -13.75 5.12
CA LEU A 47 -19.98 -15.09 5.51
C LEU A 47 -21.50 -15.22 5.48
N HIS A 48 -22.22 -14.10 5.63
CA HIS A 48 -23.69 -14.07 5.66
C HIS A 48 -24.25 -13.05 4.66
N ASP A 49 -25.40 -13.36 4.07
CA ASP A 49 -26.10 -12.41 3.21
C ASP A 49 -26.59 -11.20 4.03
N VAL A 50 -26.37 -9.99 3.52
CA VAL A 50 -26.89 -8.76 4.15
C VAL A 50 -28.34 -8.59 3.69
N SER A 51 -29.28 -8.62 4.63
CA SER A 51 -30.70 -8.45 4.31
C SER A 51 -31.19 -7.03 4.57
N TYR A 52 -30.77 -6.40 5.67
CA TYR A 52 -31.16 -5.03 6.04
C TYR A 52 -30.14 -4.39 6.98
N LEU A 53 -30.29 -3.08 7.21
CA LEU A 53 -29.60 -2.36 8.28
C LEU A 53 -30.58 -2.11 9.43
N ASP A 54 -30.18 -2.37 10.67
CA ASP A 54 -31.01 -2.06 11.83
C ASP A 54 -31.05 -0.55 12.13
N GLU A 55 -31.75 -0.16 13.19
CA GLU A 55 -31.92 1.23 13.62
C GLU A 55 -30.59 1.95 13.92
N ASN A 56 -29.53 1.20 14.21
CA ASN A 56 -28.19 1.73 14.47
C ASN A 56 -27.28 1.69 13.23
N GLY A 57 -27.81 1.29 12.07
CA GLY A 57 -27.04 1.13 10.83
C GLY A 57 -26.17 -0.13 10.81
N ILE A 58 -26.42 -1.11 11.67
CA ILE A 58 -25.66 -2.36 11.75
C ILE A 58 -26.21 -3.36 10.71
N PRO A 59 -25.37 -3.98 9.86
CA PRO A 59 -25.82 -4.99 8.90
C PRO A 59 -26.35 -6.27 9.56
N ARG A 60 -27.58 -6.67 9.17
CA ARG A 60 -28.27 -7.85 9.69
C ARG A 60 -28.61 -8.87 8.61
N THR A 61 -28.61 -10.14 8.99
CA THR A 61 -29.18 -11.24 8.18
C THR A 61 -30.70 -11.17 8.18
N ALA A 62 -31.38 -11.96 7.34
CA ALA A 62 -32.84 -12.04 7.35
C ALA A 62 -33.41 -12.53 8.69
N ALA A 63 -32.62 -13.28 9.47
CA ALA A 63 -32.98 -13.74 10.81
C ALA A 63 -32.70 -12.70 11.92
N GLY A 64 -32.12 -11.54 11.58
CA GLY A 64 -31.74 -10.50 12.54
C GLY A 64 -30.39 -10.69 13.22
N GLU A 65 -29.61 -11.69 12.81
CA GLU A 65 -28.26 -11.93 13.31
C GLU A 65 -27.28 -10.91 12.73
N ILE A 66 -26.14 -10.72 13.41
CA ILE A 66 -25.05 -9.87 12.91
C ILE A 66 -24.43 -10.53 11.68
N VAL A 67 -24.21 -9.74 10.62
CA VAL A 67 -23.46 -10.22 9.46
C VAL A 67 -21.98 -10.31 9.82
N GLU A 68 -21.39 -11.48 9.61
CA GLU A 68 -19.99 -11.75 9.88
C GLU A 68 -19.18 -11.81 8.57
N LEU A 69 -17.89 -11.58 8.69
CA LEU A 69 -16.90 -11.78 7.65
C LEU A 69 -15.77 -12.68 8.15
N LEU A 70 -15.12 -13.37 7.22
CA LEU A 70 -13.84 -14.04 7.44
C LEU A 70 -12.75 -13.07 7.05
N GLU A 71 -11.83 -12.86 7.99
CA GLU A 71 -10.60 -12.14 7.73
C GLU A 71 -9.40 -12.84 8.34
N HIS A 72 -8.23 -12.47 7.82
CA HIS A 72 -6.96 -12.93 8.33
C HIS A 72 -6.11 -11.71 8.74
N THR A 73 -6.59 -11.01 9.76
CA THR A 73 -5.90 -9.91 10.44
C THR A 73 -6.34 -9.88 11.90
N ASN A 74 -5.54 -9.26 12.75
CA ASN A 74 -6.00 -8.81 14.06
C ASN A 74 -6.61 -7.42 13.95
N THR A 75 -7.50 -7.09 14.88
CA THR A 75 -7.94 -5.72 15.09
C THR A 75 -6.78 -4.87 15.59
N VAL A 76 -6.91 -3.55 15.52
CA VAL A 76 -5.84 -2.64 15.99
C VAL A 76 -5.63 -2.77 17.50
N ARG A 77 -6.72 -2.86 18.26
CA ARG A 77 -6.67 -3.00 19.72
C ARG A 77 -5.89 -4.25 20.13
N GLU A 78 -6.15 -5.37 19.46
CA GLU A 78 -5.42 -6.63 19.66
C GLU A 78 -3.95 -6.49 19.27
N SER A 79 -3.67 -5.85 18.12
CA SER A 79 -2.30 -5.62 17.64
C SER A 79 -1.46 -4.84 18.66
N ILE A 80 -2.02 -3.76 19.23
CA ILE A 80 -1.34 -2.97 20.28
C ILE A 80 -1.13 -3.80 21.54
N ALA A 81 -2.16 -4.53 21.98
CA ALA A 81 -2.07 -5.38 23.17
C ALA A 81 -0.98 -6.45 23.01
N ILE A 82 -0.89 -7.09 21.84
CA ILE A 82 0.13 -8.09 21.51
C ILE A 82 1.53 -7.48 21.52
N VAL A 83 1.75 -6.36 20.82
CA VAL A 83 3.07 -5.70 20.77
C VAL A 83 3.48 -5.20 22.16
N HIS A 84 2.55 -4.66 22.94
CA HIS A 84 2.79 -4.23 24.32
C HIS A 84 3.16 -5.42 25.21
N ALA A 85 2.43 -6.53 25.12
CA ALA A 85 2.73 -7.76 25.85
C ALA A 85 4.10 -8.35 25.45
N MET A 86 4.40 -8.42 24.15
CA MET A 86 5.69 -8.91 23.63
C MET A 86 6.88 -8.04 24.06
N SER A 87 6.68 -6.73 24.19
CA SER A 87 7.73 -5.80 24.62
C SER A 87 7.81 -5.64 26.15
N GLY A 88 6.83 -6.17 26.90
CA GLY A 88 6.70 -5.91 28.33
C GLY A 88 6.54 -4.42 28.65
N GLY A 89 5.96 -3.64 27.72
CA GLY A 89 5.88 -2.18 27.81
C GLY A 89 7.19 -1.43 27.58
N GLN A 90 8.28 -2.11 27.22
CA GLN A 90 9.60 -1.49 27.07
C GLN A 90 9.79 -0.90 25.66
N LEU A 91 9.84 0.43 25.56
CA LEU A 91 10.00 1.17 24.29
C LEU A 91 11.21 0.75 23.46
N LEU A 92 12.33 0.43 24.10
CA LEU A 92 13.55 0.00 23.40
C LEU A 92 13.41 -1.38 22.74
N ARG A 93 12.51 -2.23 23.23
CA ARG A 93 12.25 -3.58 22.66
C ARG A 93 11.17 -3.53 21.59
N THR A 94 10.35 -2.48 21.57
CA THR A 94 9.23 -2.31 20.64
C THR A 94 9.61 -2.50 19.17
N PRO A 95 10.73 -1.97 18.62
CA PRO A 95 11.06 -2.17 17.21
C PRO A 95 11.28 -3.64 16.83
N MET A 96 11.98 -4.40 17.68
CA MET A 96 12.22 -5.84 17.47
C MET A 96 10.93 -6.64 17.62
N CYS A 97 10.12 -6.34 18.64
CA CYS A 97 8.82 -6.98 18.87
C CYS A 97 7.85 -6.68 17.73
N LEU A 98 7.85 -5.46 17.19
CA LEU A 98 7.07 -5.07 16.01
C LEU A 98 7.51 -5.86 14.78
N GLY A 99 8.83 -6.01 14.57
CA GLY A 99 9.37 -6.87 13.52
C GLY A 99 8.83 -8.29 13.63
N LYS A 100 8.95 -8.93 14.80
CA LYS A 100 8.41 -10.28 15.04
C LYS A 100 6.89 -10.36 14.85
N PHE A 101 6.15 -9.37 15.36
CA PHE A 101 4.70 -9.28 15.21
C PHE A 101 4.27 -9.22 13.75
N LEU A 102 5.00 -8.51 12.88
CA LEU A 102 4.67 -8.46 11.45
C LEU A 102 4.78 -9.82 10.73
N PHE A 103 5.53 -10.77 11.29
CA PHE A 103 5.71 -12.12 10.75
C PHE A 103 4.77 -13.18 11.34
N ASP A 104 4.00 -12.84 12.38
CA ASP A 104 3.03 -13.73 13.03
C ASP A 104 1.90 -12.86 13.60
N LYS A 105 1.28 -12.09 12.69
CA LYS A 105 0.47 -10.93 13.05
C LYS A 105 -0.95 -11.31 13.47
N ALA A 106 -1.48 -12.41 12.94
CA ALA A 106 -2.91 -12.60 12.91
C ALA A 106 -3.33 -14.07 12.87
N GLN A 107 -4.60 -14.29 13.19
CA GLN A 107 -5.30 -15.53 12.96
C GLN A 107 -6.45 -15.32 11.99
N CYS A 108 -6.83 -16.39 11.29
CA CYS A 108 -8.08 -16.43 10.55
C CYS A 108 -9.24 -16.46 11.55
N GLN A 109 -10.17 -15.50 11.45
CA GLN A 109 -11.26 -15.36 12.41
C GLN A 109 -12.54 -14.79 11.79
N ARG A 110 -13.63 -14.94 12.55
CA ARG A 110 -14.93 -14.31 12.29
C ARG A 110 -14.96 -12.94 12.94
N VAL A 111 -15.36 -11.92 12.20
CA VAL A 111 -15.50 -10.55 12.69
C VAL A 111 -16.83 -9.97 12.24
N ALA A 112 -17.44 -9.10 13.04
CA ALA A 112 -18.67 -8.44 12.65
C ALA A 112 -18.40 -7.45 11.51
N LEU A 113 -19.23 -7.46 10.47
CA LEU A 113 -19.14 -6.46 9.40
C LEU A 113 -19.31 -5.02 9.92
N ALA A 114 -20.02 -4.86 11.05
CA ALA A 114 -20.19 -3.57 11.71
C ALA A 114 -18.89 -2.97 12.26
N ASP A 115 -17.88 -3.80 12.55
CA ASP A 115 -16.56 -3.32 12.97
C ASP A 115 -15.82 -2.57 11.83
N TYR A 116 -16.34 -2.69 10.61
CA TYR A 116 -15.92 -1.93 9.43
C TYR A 116 -16.81 -0.71 9.13
N GLY A 117 -17.82 -0.42 9.96
CA GLY A 117 -18.83 0.62 9.71
C GLY A 117 -18.28 2.05 9.65
N ASP A 118 -17.08 2.29 10.17
CA ASP A 118 -16.38 3.58 10.08
C ASP A 118 -15.44 3.68 8.84
N MET A 119 -15.42 2.65 8.00
CA MET A 119 -14.69 2.66 6.73
C MET A 119 -15.52 3.35 5.66
N PRO A 120 -15.00 4.42 5.02
CA PRO A 120 -15.77 5.18 4.04
C PRO A 120 -16.13 4.39 2.77
N CYS A 121 -15.40 3.29 2.46
CA CYS A 121 -15.64 2.48 1.27
C CYS A 121 -15.27 1.01 1.49
N ILE A 122 -16.25 0.11 1.36
CA ILE A 122 -16.03 -1.32 1.11
C ILE A 122 -16.16 -1.56 -0.40
N PHE A 123 -15.12 -2.11 -1.02
CA PHE A 123 -15.10 -2.45 -2.44
C PHE A 123 -15.38 -3.94 -2.59
N ARG A 124 -16.34 -4.30 -3.44
CA ARG A 124 -16.58 -5.70 -3.82
C ARG A 124 -15.83 -6.01 -5.10
N ILE A 125 -15.09 -7.12 -5.14
CA ILE A 125 -14.54 -7.65 -6.38
C ILE A 125 -15.71 -8.20 -7.20
N VAL A 126 -16.01 -7.52 -8.31
CA VAL A 126 -17.11 -7.89 -9.19
C VAL A 126 -16.76 -9.20 -9.90
N ARG A 127 -17.46 -10.27 -9.53
CA ARG A 127 -17.42 -11.58 -10.19
C ARG A 127 -18.85 -12.14 -10.23
N LYS A 128 -19.25 -12.72 -11.35
CA LYS A 128 -20.50 -13.50 -11.41
C LYS A 128 -20.26 -14.80 -10.65
N LEU A 129 -20.98 -14.98 -9.55
CA LEU A 129 -20.92 -16.16 -8.71
C LEU A 129 -22.29 -16.84 -8.72
N SER A 130 -22.30 -18.13 -9.08
CA SER A 130 -23.46 -18.99 -8.88
C SER A 130 -23.64 -19.31 -7.40
N ASP A 131 -24.80 -19.85 -7.02
CA ASP A 131 -25.02 -20.29 -5.64
C ASP A 131 -24.14 -21.50 -5.27
N GLU A 132 -23.78 -22.33 -6.25
CA GLU A 132 -22.82 -23.43 -6.09
C GLU A 132 -21.42 -22.90 -5.76
N ASP A 133 -20.92 -21.94 -6.53
CA ASP A 133 -19.63 -21.28 -6.25
C ASP A 133 -19.61 -20.69 -4.84
N ARG A 134 -20.71 -20.05 -4.42
CA ARG A 134 -20.84 -19.50 -3.07
C ARG A 134 -20.78 -20.61 -2.02
N GLY A 135 -21.41 -21.76 -2.27
CA GLY A 135 -21.32 -22.94 -1.41
C GLY A 135 -19.89 -23.43 -1.21
N GLU A 136 -19.13 -23.58 -2.31
CA GLU A 136 -17.73 -23.99 -2.23
C GLU A 136 -16.85 -22.99 -1.48
N ILE A 137 -17.03 -21.70 -1.78
CA ILE A 137 -16.33 -20.60 -1.09
C ILE A 137 -16.61 -20.68 0.41
N MET A 138 -17.86 -20.90 0.81
CA MET A 138 -18.22 -21.02 2.22
C MET A 138 -17.63 -22.27 2.88
N ALA A 139 -17.58 -23.40 2.18
CA ALA A 139 -16.93 -24.61 2.69
C ALA A 139 -15.43 -24.38 2.95
N ARG A 140 -14.72 -23.78 1.98
CA ARG A 140 -13.29 -23.41 2.13
C ARG A 140 -13.07 -22.39 3.25
N ALA A 141 -13.95 -21.40 3.37
CA ALA A 141 -13.91 -20.41 4.44
C ALA A 141 -13.99 -21.09 5.82
N GLN A 142 -14.93 -22.02 5.98
CA GLN A 142 -15.09 -22.75 7.24
C GLN A 142 -13.85 -23.59 7.56
N THR A 143 -13.28 -24.32 6.59
CA THR A 143 -12.03 -25.08 6.79
C THR A 143 -10.89 -24.19 7.31
N LEU A 144 -10.73 -22.98 6.78
CA LEU A 144 -9.68 -22.06 7.23
C LEU A 144 -9.95 -21.47 8.61
N LEU A 145 -11.21 -21.25 8.98
CA LEU A 145 -11.59 -20.82 10.33
C LEU A 145 -11.32 -21.92 11.37
N ASP A 146 -11.44 -23.19 10.98
CA ASP A 146 -11.17 -24.33 11.85
C ASP A 146 -9.66 -24.58 11.98
N MET A 147 -8.91 -24.48 10.87
CA MET A 147 -7.46 -24.70 10.87
C MET A 147 -6.65 -23.56 11.49
N LYS A 148 -7.11 -22.31 11.34
CA LYS A 148 -6.44 -21.08 11.80
C LYS A 148 -4.94 -21.03 11.42
N PRO A 149 -4.61 -21.04 10.13
CA PRO A 149 -3.20 -21.02 9.70
C PRO A 149 -2.47 -19.78 10.22
N ALA A 150 -1.18 -19.90 10.50
CA ALA A 150 -0.36 -18.79 10.95
C ALA A 150 -0.22 -17.73 9.83
N TYR A 151 -0.28 -16.46 10.22
CA TYR A 151 -0.15 -15.34 9.31
C TYR A 151 1.30 -15.17 8.82
N ASN A 152 1.48 -14.89 7.54
CA ASN A 152 2.76 -14.44 6.98
C ASN A 152 2.52 -13.33 5.96
N VAL A 153 3.14 -12.16 6.17
CA VAL A 153 2.92 -10.98 5.31
C VAL A 153 3.25 -11.21 3.82
N PHE A 154 4.14 -12.15 3.49
CA PHE A 154 4.58 -12.41 2.12
C PHE A 154 3.89 -13.62 1.46
N GLY A 155 3.45 -14.62 2.22
CA GLY A 155 2.91 -15.87 1.65
C GLY A 155 1.58 -16.35 2.23
N HIS A 156 1.16 -15.84 3.39
CA HIS A 156 -0.09 -16.25 4.07
C HIS A 156 -0.74 -15.03 4.74
N ASN A 157 -1.00 -13.98 3.96
CA ASN A 157 -1.66 -12.77 4.43
C ASN A 157 -3.17 -12.78 4.06
N CYS A 158 -3.87 -11.70 4.40
CA CYS A 158 -5.30 -11.54 4.09
C CYS A 158 -5.64 -11.77 2.60
N GLU A 159 -4.86 -11.24 1.66
CA GLU A 159 -5.10 -11.45 0.22
C GLU A 159 -4.90 -12.90 -0.20
N HIS A 160 -3.83 -13.55 0.27
CA HIS A 160 -3.58 -14.97 -0.01
C HIS A 160 -4.70 -15.85 0.52
N THR A 161 -5.11 -15.64 1.77
CA THR A 161 -6.17 -16.43 2.41
C THR A 161 -7.49 -16.24 1.69
N VAL A 162 -7.86 -15.01 1.38
CA VAL A 162 -9.12 -14.76 0.67
C VAL A 162 -9.08 -15.30 -0.76
N ASN A 163 -7.97 -15.19 -1.47
CA ASN A 163 -7.85 -15.82 -2.79
C ASN A 163 -7.89 -17.35 -2.71
N ALA A 164 -7.32 -17.97 -1.67
CA ALA A 164 -7.44 -19.40 -1.44
C ALA A 164 -8.91 -19.81 -1.21
N VAL A 165 -9.67 -19.02 -0.44
CA VAL A 165 -11.11 -19.21 -0.21
C VAL A 165 -11.92 -19.03 -1.49
N CYS A 166 -11.66 -17.94 -2.23
CA CYS A 166 -12.48 -17.51 -3.35
C CYS A 166 -12.14 -18.19 -4.67
N ARG A 167 -10.92 -18.70 -4.84
CA ARG A 167 -10.39 -19.24 -6.11
C ARG A 167 -9.70 -20.60 -5.96
N GLY A 168 -9.45 -21.06 -4.74
CA GLY A 168 -8.65 -22.27 -4.49
C GLY A 168 -7.14 -22.05 -4.58
N GLU A 169 -6.68 -20.81 -4.85
CA GLU A 169 -5.26 -20.50 -5.04
C GLU A 169 -4.81 -19.38 -4.08
N ALA A 170 -3.77 -19.66 -3.29
CA ALA A 170 -3.16 -18.68 -2.39
C ALA A 170 -2.13 -17.81 -3.12
N ILE A 171 -2.58 -16.92 -4.02
CA ILE A 171 -1.71 -16.00 -4.76
C ILE A 171 -2.07 -14.56 -4.42
N SER A 172 -1.08 -13.73 -4.10
CA SER A 172 -1.24 -12.28 -3.92
C SER A 172 -0.59 -11.52 -5.09
N PRO A 173 -1.39 -10.86 -5.95
CA PRO A 173 -0.87 -9.91 -6.92
C PRO A 173 -0.17 -8.70 -6.27
N GLN A 174 -0.55 -8.32 -5.04
CA GLN A 174 0.03 -7.15 -4.37
C GLN A 174 1.46 -7.39 -3.88
N VAL A 175 1.79 -8.57 -3.37
CA VAL A 175 3.12 -8.83 -2.78
C VAL A 175 4.26 -8.58 -3.78
N PRO A 176 4.24 -9.10 -5.02
CA PRO A 176 5.28 -8.80 -6.00
C PRO A 176 5.40 -7.30 -6.31
N VAL A 177 4.26 -6.60 -6.37
CA VAL A 177 4.22 -5.14 -6.62
C VAL A 177 4.87 -4.38 -5.46
N VAL A 178 4.48 -4.70 -4.22
CA VAL A 178 5.04 -4.08 -3.01
C VAL A 178 6.53 -4.37 -2.88
N LEU A 179 6.97 -5.62 -3.07
CA LEU A 179 8.39 -5.98 -3.02
C LEU A 179 9.20 -5.23 -4.07
N ARG A 180 8.71 -5.15 -5.30
CA ARG A 180 9.33 -4.38 -6.38
C ARG A 180 9.44 -2.91 -6.02
N ASP A 181 8.38 -2.32 -5.46
CA ASP A 181 8.35 -0.89 -5.16
C ASP A 181 9.21 -0.55 -3.92
N LEU A 182 9.28 -1.45 -2.92
CA LEU A 182 10.24 -1.38 -1.82
C LEU A 182 11.70 -1.51 -2.30
N ALA A 183 11.97 -2.43 -3.22
CA ALA A 183 13.30 -2.59 -3.81
C ALA A 183 13.72 -1.32 -4.56
N ARG A 184 12.81 -0.75 -5.37
CA ARG A 184 13.03 0.53 -6.05
C ARG A 184 13.27 1.67 -5.06
N LEU A 185 12.49 1.76 -4.00
CA LEU A 185 12.67 2.77 -2.95
C LEU A 185 14.03 2.61 -2.26
N SER A 186 14.43 1.39 -1.95
CA SER A 186 15.74 1.09 -1.34
C SER A 186 16.89 1.51 -2.25
N ILE A 187 16.85 1.13 -3.53
CA ILE A 187 17.86 1.53 -4.53
C ILE A 187 17.95 3.05 -4.61
N ARG A 188 16.81 3.76 -4.68
CA ARG A 188 16.76 5.23 -4.68
C ARG A 188 17.39 5.81 -3.42
N GLY A 189 17.06 5.25 -2.25
CA GLY A 189 17.66 5.64 -0.97
C GLY A 189 19.18 5.49 -0.95
N PHE A 190 19.70 4.36 -1.44
CA PHE A 190 21.14 4.11 -1.56
C PHE A 190 21.82 5.10 -2.51
N VAL A 191 21.22 5.39 -3.67
CA VAL A 191 21.76 6.36 -4.63
C VAL A 191 21.82 7.77 -4.03
N LEU A 192 20.76 8.20 -3.35
CA LEU A 192 20.71 9.51 -2.69
C LEU A 192 21.74 9.61 -1.56
N LEU A 193 21.82 8.59 -0.70
CA LEU A 193 22.79 8.54 0.39
C LEU A 193 24.23 8.53 -0.14
N GLY A 194 24.52 7.69 -1.14
CA GLY A 194 25.83 7.64 -1.80
C GLY A 194 26.22 8.98 -2.41
N SER A 195 25.27 9.65 -3.09
CA SER A 195 25.49 10.97 -3.69
C SER A 195 25.79 12.03 -2.63
N ALA A 196 25.08 12.00 -1.49
CA ALA A 196 25.32 12.92 -0.37
C ALA A 196 26.70 12.68 0.28
N LEU A 197 27.08 11.42 0.50
CA LEU A 197 28.39 11.05 1.06
C LEU A 197 29.53 11.46 0.13
N LEU A 198 29.42 11.21 -1.17
CA LEU A 198 30.40 11.63 -2.18
C LEU A 198 30.52 13.16 -2.24
N SER A 199 29.39 13.88 -2.17
CA SER A 199 29.39 15.35 -2.16
C SER A 199 30.09 15.92 -0.92
N LYS A 200 29.88 15.30 0.25
CA LYS A 200 30.55 15.69 1.50
C LYS A 200 32.05 15.40 1.43
N ALA A 201 32.45 14.23 0.94
CA ALA A 201 33.85 13.86 0.77
C ALA A 201 34.58 14.80 -0.20
N ALA A 202 33.95 15.15 -1.32
CA ALA A 202 34.49 16.11 -2.29
C ALA A 202 34.65 17.52 -1.67
N GLY A 203 33.69 17.97 -0.85
CA GLY A 203 33.78 19.24 -0.11
C GLY A 203 34.93 19.25 0.91
N CYS A 204 35.11 18.16 1.66
CA CYS A 204 36.23 18.04 2.60
C CYS A 204 37.59 18.05 1.87
N ALA A 205 37.71 17.34 0.74
CA ALA A 205 38.92 17.32 -0.06
C ALA A 205 39.30 18.70 -0.61
N GLN A 206 38.31 19.52 -0.99
CA GLN A 206 38.52 20.92 -1.38
C GLN A 206 38.96 21.81 -0.21
N SER A 207 38.43 21.59 1.00
CA SER A 207 38.80 22.39 2.17
C SER A 207 40.19 22.08 2.74
N CYS A 208 40.66 20.84 2.60
CA CYS A 208 41.97 20.41 3.11
C CYS A 208 43.11 20.57 2.09
N GLY A 209 42.79 20.69 0.79
CA GLY A 209 43.76 20.84 -0.28
C GLY A 209 44.02 22.30 -0.63
N GLY A 210 44.88 23.00 0.11
CA GLY A 210 45.36 24.36 -0.18
C GLY A 210 46.22 24.50 -1.45
N SER A 211 46.16 23.54 -2.38
CA SER A 211 47.01 23.49 -3.57
C SER A 211 46.16 23.75 -4.82
N ARG A 212 46.37 24.93 -5.41
CA ARG A 212 45.98 25.27 -6.80
C ARG A 212 46.64 24.29 -7.78
N ALA A 213 46.11 23.08 -7.93
CA ALA A 213 46.41 22.21 -9.07
C ALA A 213 45.29 22.41 -10.11
N PRO A 214 45.53 23.15 -11.20
CA PRO A 214 44.56 23.31 -12.26
C PRO A 214 44.53 22.04 -13.09
N GLY A 215 43.33 21.46 -13.24
CA GLY A 215 43.07 20.44 -14.24
C GLY A 215 42.72 19.09 -13.65
N LEU A 216 41.51 18.63 -13.95
CA LEU A 216 41.07 17.22 -13.95
C LEU A 216 40.61 16.59 -12.62
N GLY A 217 40.98 17.09 -11.45
CA GLY A 217 40.60 16.43 -10.17
C GLY A 217 39.11 16.51 -9.75
N GLY A 218 38.39 17.58 -10.12
CA GLY A 218 37.02 17.84 -9.64
C GLY A 218 35.88 17.53 -10.61
N ARG A 219 36.16 17.40 -11.91
CA ARG A 219 35.15 17.17 -12.96
C ARG A 219 34.47 15.79 -12.92
N PRO A 220 35.16 14.65 -12.65
CA PRO A 220 34.50 13.35 -12.71
C PRO A 220 33.45 13.18 -11.60
N PHE A 221 33.67 13.78 -10.42
CA PHE A 221 32.74 13.70 -9.30
C PHE A 221 31.45 14.51 -9.54
N GLY A 222 31.54 15.71 -10.12
CA GLY A 222 30.36 16.51 -10.46
C GLY A 222 29.49 15.85 -11.53
N VAL A 223 30.13 15.24 -12.54
CA VAL A 223 29.42 14.49 -13.59
C VAL A 223 28.78 13.23 -13.03
N ALA A 224 29.46 12.47 -12.17
CA ALA A 224 28.90 11.29 -11.52
C ALA A 224 27.68 11.62 -10.65
N ALA A 225 27.75 12.67 -9.83
CA ALA A 225 26.62 13.13 -9.03
C ALA A 225 25.42 13.58 -9.89
N LEU A 226 25.68 14.29 -10.99
CA LEU A 226 24.65 14.70 -11.94
C LEU A 226 24.00 13.50 -12.62
N MET A 227 24.79 12.51 -13.07
CA MET A 227 24.30 11.29 -13.71
C MET A 227 23.49 10.42 -12.73
N CYS A 228 23.95 10.26 -11.49
CA CYS A 228 23.20 9.56 -10.43
C CYS A 228 21.87 10.26 -10.14
N THR A 229 21.86 11.59 -10.11
CA THR A 229 20.62 12.36 -9.95
C THR A 229 19.71 12.19 -11.16
N ALA A 230 20.22 12.33 -12.38
CA ALA A 230 19.45 12.16 -13.63
C ALA A 230 18.78 10.78 -13.70
N VAL A 231 19.53 9.72 -13.39
CA VAL A 231 19.03 8.33 -13.36
C VAL A 231 17.98 8.18 -12.25
N GLY A 232 18.22 8.73 -11.07
CA GLY A 232 17.23 8.78 -9.98
C GLY A 232 15.92 9.46 -10.41
N CYS A 233 16.01 10.56 -11.14
CA CYS A 233 14.85 11.33 -11.61
C CYS A 233 14.12 10.62 -12.75
N ALA A 234 14.85 10.06 -13.72
CA ALA A 234 14.26 9.28 -14.82
C ALA A 234 13.53 8.03 -14.29
N THR A 235 14.10 7.35 -13.28
CA THR A 235 13.48 6.19 -12.63
C THR A 235 12.27 6.53 -11.75
N LEU A 236 12.01 7.81 -11.48
CA LEU A 236 10.81 8.30 -10.78
C LEU A 236 9.76 8.85 -11.75
N ALA A 237 10.17 9.71 -12.67
CA ALA A 237 9.27 10.42 -13.58
C ALA A 237 8.70 9.50 -14.67
N LEU A 238 9.51 8.64 -15.30
CA LEU A 238 9.04 7.79 -16.39
C LEU A 238 7.98 6.77 -15.94
N PRO A 239 8.14 6.06 -14.81
CA PRO A 239 7.08 5.17 -14.32
C PRO A 239 5.81 5.91 -13.92
N ALA A 240 5.93 7.11 -13.34
CA ALA A 240 4.78 7.92 -12.97
C ALA A 240 3.98 8.39 -14.19
N LEU A 241 4.67 8.79 -15.27
CA LEU A 241 4.05 9.14 -16.54
C LEU A 241 3.42 7.93 -17.24
N ALA A 242 4.10 6.78 -17.26
CA ALA A 242 3.57 5.55 -17.83
C ALA A 242 2.29 5.09 -17.09
N ARG A 243 2.29 5.18 -15.76
CA ARG A 243 1.11 4.91 -14.93
C ARG A 243 -0.04 5.86 -15.25
N TYR A 244 0.24 7.18 -15.29
CA TYR A 244 -0.78 8.17 -15.65
C TYR A 244 -1.43 7.86 -17.00
N ARG A 245 -0.62 7.48 -18.00
CA ARG A 245 -1.12 7.08 -19.31
C ARG A 245 -2.05 5.86 -19.22
N GLY A 246 -1.62 4.79 -18.55
CA GLY A 246 -2.44 3.58 -18.39
C GLY A 246 -3.72 3.83 -17.61
N ALA A 247 -3.65 4.64 -16.53
CA ALA A 247 -4.83 5.02 -15.76
C ALA A 247 -5.80 5.86 -16.60
N ARG A 248 -5.29 6.78 -17.41
CA ARG A 248 -6.11 7.57 -18.34
C ARG A 248 -6.83 6.68 -19.35
N GLU A 249 -6.12 5.77 -20.00
CA GLU A 249 -6.69 4.82 -20.96
C GLU A 249 -7.79 3.98 -20.29
N SER A 250 -7.54 3.45 -19.08
CA SER A 250 -8.52 2.66 -18.32
C SER A 250 -9.74 3.48 -17.89
N ILE A 251 -9.56 4.71 -17.37
CA ILE A 251 -10.67 5.57 -16.95
C ILE A 251 -11.54 5.95 -18.16
N GLU A 252 -10.92 6.28 -19.30
CA GLU A 252 -11.64 6.59 -20.54
C GLU A 252 -12.47 5.39 -21.04
N GLU A 253 -11.93 4.17 -20.94
CA GLU A 253 -12.65 2.93 -21.25
C GLU A 253 -13.84 2.70 -20.30
N HIS A 254 -13.63 2.78 -18.99
CA HIS A 254 -14.70 2.59 -18.01
C HIS A 254 -15.79 3.67 -18.12
N ARG A 255 -15.43 4.89 -18.50
CA ARG A 255 -16.39 5.96 -18.83
C ARG A 255 -17.21 5.60 -20.08
N ARG A 256 -16.59 5.06 -21.13
CA ARG A 256 -17.31 4.60 -22.34
C ARG A 256 -18.28 3.46 -22.03
N LEU A 257 -17.91 2.58 -21.11
CA LEU A 257 -18.75 1.48 -20.62
C LEU A 257 -19.83 1.91 -19.60
N ALA A 258 -19.94 3.22 -19.31
CA ALA A 258 -20.84 3.78 -18.29
C ALA A 258 -20.66 3.16 -16.88
N VAL A 259 -19.47 2.62 -16.59
CA VAL A 259 -19.11 2.07 -15.27
C VAL A 259 -18.72 3.19 -14.30
N VAL A 260 -18.16 4.29 -14.81
CA VAL A 260 -17.74 5.46 -14.04
C VAL A 260 -18.40 6.71 -14.60
N ASP A 261 -19.01 7.52 -13.73
CA ASP A 261 -19.64 8.79 -14.09
C ASP A 261 -18.60 9.82 -14.61
N PRO A 262 -18.98 10.74 -15.52
CA PRO A 262 -18.11 11.79 -16.02
C PRO A 262 -17.38 12.62 -14.95
N ASP A 263 -18.04 12.99 -13.86
CA ASP A 263 -17.45 13.84 -12.81
C ASP A 263 -16.43 13.07 -11.97
N ALA A 264 -16.73 11.81 -11.65
CA ALA A 264 -15.80 10.86 -11.05
C ALA A 264 -14.59 10.63 -11.95
N ALA A 265 -14.80 10.43 -13.26
CA ALA A 265 -13.70 10.26 -14.22
C ALA A 265 -12.78 11.49 -14.28
N ALA A 266 -13.34 12.70 -14.31
CA ALA A 266 -12.56 13.95 -14.29
C ALA A 266 -11.75 14.10 -12.97
N THR A 267 -12.34 13.71 -11.85
CA THR A 267 -11.68 13.74 -10.54
C THR A 267 -10.55 12.71 -10.43
N LEU A 268 -10.76 11.49 -10.94
CA LEU A 268 -9.73 10.46 -11.03
C LEU A 268 -8.56 10.90 -11.90
N LEU A 269 -8.84 11.45 -13.10
CA LEU A 269 -7.79 11.95 -14.00
C LEU A 269 -6.96 13.08 -13.40
N ARG A 270 -7.60 14.04 -12.71
CA ARG A 270 -6.89 15.11 -11.99
C ARG A 270 -6.01 14.55 -10.88
N THR A 271 -6.49 13.53 -10.18
CA THR A 271 -5.73 12.86 -9.11
C THR A 271 -4.52 12.13 -9.66
N GLU A 272 -4.66 11.40 -10.77
CA GLU A 272 -3.55 10.73 -11.44
C GLU A 272 -2.52 11.71 -12.04
N LEU A 273 -2.98 12.86 -12.55
CA LEU A 273 -2.07 13.91 -13.03
C LEU A 273 -1.29 14.54 -11.87
N ALA A 274 -1.98 14.85 -10.76
CA ALA A 274 -1.34 15.37 -9.55
C ALA A 274 -0.32 14.37 -8.99
N ARG A 275 -0.62 13.06 -9.04
CA ARG A 275 0.32 11.98 -8.69
C ARG A 275 1.56 12.01 -9.58
N ALA A 276 1.37 12.04 -10.89
CA ALA A 276 2.49 12.12 -11.83
C ALA A 276 3.37 13.35 -11.58
N PHE A 277 2.75 14.48 -11.24
CA PHE A 277 3.47 15.72 -10.93
C PHE A 277 4.18 15.68 -9.58
N VAL A 278 3.56 15.19 -8.50
CA VAL A 278 4.20 15.11 -7.18
C VAL A 278 5.34 14.10 -7.20
N VAL A 279 5.11 12.91 -7.75
CA VAL A 279 6.09 11.82 -7.80
C VAL A 279 7.17 12.09 -8.84
N GLY A 280 6.80 12.56 -10.04
CA GLY A 280 7.73 12.82 -11.14
C GLY A 280 8.37 14.21 -11.10
N GLY A 281 7.60 15.24 -10.73
CA GLY A 281 8.07 16.63 -10.63
C GLY A 281 9.02 16.87 -9.45
N GLY A 282 8.83 16.17 -8.32
CA GLY A 282 9.83 16.14 -7.24
C GLY A 282 11.19 15.61 -7.72
N GLY A 283 11.17 14.61 -8.60
CA GLY A 283 12.37 14.14 -9.30
C GLY A 283 12.96 15.23 -10.21
N ALA A 284 12.18 15.80 -11.12
CA ALA A 284 12.67 16.83 -12.04
C ALA A 284 13.26 18.06 -11.33
N ALA A 285 12.63 18.53 -10.25
CA ALA A 285 13.13 19.66 -9.45
C ALA A 285 14.47 19.33 -8.75
N ALA A 286 14.61 18.12 -8.21
CA ALA A 286 15.87 17.65 -7.62
C ALA A 286 17.01 17.59 -8.66
N PHE A 287 16.71 17.17 -9.90
CA PHE A 287 17.67 17.19 -11.00
C PHE A 287 18.12 18.60 -11.37
N VAL A 288 17.17 19.52 -11.54
CA VAL A 288 17.47 20.92 -11.87
C VAL A 288 18.31 21.56 -10.76
N LEU A 289 17.96 21.33 -9.49
CA LEU A 289 18.77 21.82 -8.36
C LEU A 289 20.18 21.24 -8.38
N ALA A 290 20.34 19.93 -8.60
CA ALA A 290 21.67 19.30 -8.70
C ALA A 290 22.50 19.88 -9.86
N ALA A 291 21.88 20.04 -11.03
CA ALA A 291 22.51 20.62 -12.23
C ALA A 291 22.96 22.07 -12.00
N LEU A 292 22.11 22.89 -11.39
CA LEU A 292 22.44 24.28 -11.04
C LEU A 292 23.56 24.36 -9.99
N THR A 293 23.62 23.41 -9.07
CA THR A 293 24.67 23.35 -8.03
C THR A 293 26.03 22.97 -8.64
N VAL A 294 26.05 22.07 -9.62
CA VAL A 294 27.26 21.72 -10.38
C VAL A 294 27.71 22.90 -11.24
N HIS A 295 26.78 23.60 -11.90
CA HIS A 295 27.11 24.73 -12.78
C HIS A 295 27.65 25.95 -12.03
N ARG A 296 27.15 26.24 -10.81
CA ARG A 296 27.69 27.35 -9.98
C ARG A 296 29.08 27.10 -9.39
N ARG A 297 29.57 25.86 -9.41
CA ARG A 297 30.88 25.46 -8.85
C ARG A 297 31.95 25.18 -9.92
N ALA A 298 31.56 25.19 -11.20
CA ALA A 298 32.45 25.06 -12.36
C ALA A 298 32.88 26.44 -12.86
#